data_AF-A0A9W4J7E2-F1
#
_entry.id   AF-A0A9W4J7E2-F1
#
_cell.length_a   1.000
_cell.length_b   1.000
_cell.length_c   1.000
_cell.angle_alpha   90.00
_cell.angle_beta   90.00
_cell.angle_gamma   90.00
#
_symmetry.space_group_name_H-M   'P 1'
#
loop_
_entity.id
_entity.type
_entity.pdbx_description
1 polymer ?
#
loop_
_entity_poly.entity_id
_entity_poly.type
_entity_poly.pdbx_seq_one_letter_code
_entity_poly.pdbx_strand_id
1 'polypeptide(L)'
;MFTRLTIRASKFTLSPTHLPKYPILSTSLKARTIATMTSEVQPRFQQLFTELENRFKSTNLGNDKWYILAASTIVASPDPERADQLYLHLINQPEYATPTARQALVRRLREALIKSVPIVGVCKPIEAILAISEVERDEDKDYSFTREGWQCDQANHERGTEWFQKLYARNGGGTLDLFRAHKDFSWLSTEITYGLFLSDRQVLGDVDTQLVVFPGIMSQNLPKETHWHIRGTRRLGVPKEEVELIWNCVQLVAQFFEVKLHKVPTVEEVEYDV
;
A
#
# COMPACT_ATOMS: atom_id res chain seq x y z
N MET A 1 57.60 19.45 -13.88
CA MET A 1 57.09 20.83 -13.86
C MET A 1 55.57 20.78 -13.92
N PHE A 2 54.90 20.65 -12.78
CA PHE A 2 53.45 20.86 -12.63
C PHE A 2 53.21 21.35 -11.20
N THR A 3 52.76 22.59 -11.10
CA THR A 3 52.66 23.38 -9.87
C THR A 3 51.33 23.05 -9.18
N ARG A 4 51.37 22.71 -7.88
CA ARG A 4 50.17 22.53 -7.04
C ARG A 4 49.53 23.90 -6.81
N LEU A 5 48.27 24.08 -7.22
CA LEU A 5 47.45 25.23 -6.80
C LEU A 5 46.80 24.92 -5.45
N THR A 6 47.07 25.77 -4.45
CA THR A 6 46.41 25.74 -3.15
C THR A 6 45.17 26.63 -3.21
N ILE A 7 43.97 26.05 -3.01
CA ILE A 7 42.73 26.83 -2.92
C ILE A 7 42.57 27.32 -1.49
N ARG A 8 42.63 28.65 -1.29
CA ARG A 8 42.27 29.32 -0.03
C ARG A 8 40.74 29.36 0.11
N ALA A 9 40.23 28.91 1.26
CA ALA A 9 38.83 29.09 1.62
C ALA A 9 38.56 30.57 1.97
N SER A 10 37.78 31.26 1.13
CA SER A 10 37.20 32.57 1.45
C SER A 10 35.91 32.38 2.24
N LYS A 11 35.86 32.90 3.46
CA LYS A 11 34.64 33.01 4.27
C LYS A 11 33.65 33.94 3.57
N PHE A 12 32.52 33.40 3.11
CA PHE A 12 31.37 34.20 2.70
C PHE A 12 30.42 34.35 3.89
N THR A 13 30.35 35.55 4.46
CA THR A 13 29.29 35.98 5.36
C THR A 13 28.14 36.52 4.53
N LEU A 14 26.98 35.86 4.55
CA LEU A 14 25.75 36.33 3.92
C LEU A 14 25.08 37.37 4.83
N SER A 15 24.89 38.59 4.30
CA SER A 15 24.05 39.64 4.92
C SER A 15 22.59 39.46 4.49
N PRO A 16 21.59 39.61 5.38
CA PRO A 16 20.20 39.34 5.05
C PRO A 16 19.49 40.63 4.62
N THR A 17 19.50 40.98 3.33
CA THR A 17 18.50 41.92 2.77
C THR A 17 18.41 41.79 1.25
N HIS A 18 17.16 41.71 0.76
CA HIS A 18 16.70 41.71 -0.65
C HIS A 18 16.49 40.34 -1.32
N LEU A 19 15.33 39.73 -1.03
CA LEU A 19 14.67 38.81 -1.96
C LEU A 19 13.87 39.63 -2.99
N PRO A 20 13.97 39.34 -4.30
CA PRO A 20 13.15 40.00 -5.31
C PRO A 20 11.67 39.57 -5.19
N LYS A 21 10.77 40.55 -5.18
CA LYS A 21 9.32 40.33 -5.19
C LYS A 21 8.88 39.90 -6.60
N TYR A 22 8.45 38.66 -6.76
CA TYR A 22 7.74 38.21 -7.96
C TYR A 22 6.27 38.71 -7.90
N PRO A 23 5.69 39.14 -9.03
CA PRO A 23 4.29 39.55 -9.07
C PRO A 23 3.37 38.34 -8.91
N ILE A 24 2.44 38.43 -7.96
CA ILE A 24 1.37 37.46 -7.76
C ILE A 24 0.39 37.63 -8.93
N LEU A 25 0.36 36.66 -9.85
CA LEU A 25 -0.73 36.54 -10.81
C LEU A 25 -2.00 36.16 -10.04
N SER A 26 -2.90 37.13 -9.90
CA SER A 26 -4.28 36.93 -9.48
C SER A 26 -5.02 36.16 -10.58
N THR A 27 -5.04 34.84 -10.49
CA THR A 27 -6.00 34.01 -11.21
C THR A 27 -7.20 33.80 -10.30
N SER A 28 -8.30 34.47 -10.65
CA SER A 28 -9.64 34.20 -10.12
C SER A 28 -9.98 32.73 -10.35
N LEU A 29 -9.75 31.88 -9.35
CA LEU A 29 -10.34 30.55 -9.28
C LEU A 29 -11.86 30.74 -9.24
N LYS A 30 -12.52 30.50 -10.36
CA LYS A 30 -13.97 30.27 -10.34
C LYS A 30 -14.19 29.08 -9.41
N ALA A 31 -14.90 29.31 -8.31
CA ALA A 31 -15.34 28.28 -7.39
C ALA A 31 -15.99 27.15 -8.21
N ARG A 32 -15.29 26.02 -8.32
CA ARG A 32 -15.92 24.76 -8.68
C ARG A 32 -16.94 24.51 -7.58
N THR A 33 -18.22 24.39 -7.95
CA THR A 33 -19.26 23.92 -7.04
C THR A 33 -18.76 22.60 -6.47
N ILE A 34 -18.34 22.61 -5.20
CA ILE A 34 -18.07 21.39 -4.46
C ILE A 34 -19.44 20.72 -4.38
N ALA A 35 -19.68 19.74 -5.23
CA ALA A 35 -20.79 18.83 -5.05
C ALA A 35 -20.65 18.32 -3.62
N THR A 36 -21.67 18.54 -2.80
CA THR A 36 -21.76 18.04 -1.43
C THR A 36 -21.41 16.56 -1.50
N MET A 37 -20.20 16.19 -1.07
CA MET A 37 -19.85 14.78 -0.99
C MET A 37 -20.78 14.18 0.03
N THR A 38 -21.71 13.36 -0.44
CA THR A 38 -22.64 12.64 0.41
C THR A 38 -21.79 11.72 1.28
N SER A 39 -21.86 11.86 2.59
CA SER A 39 -21.26 10.96 3.57
C SER A 39 -21.91 9.55 3.57
N GLU A 40 -22.60 9.20 2.49
CA GLU A 40 -23.34 7.96 2.33
C GLU A 40 -22.59 7.05 1.35
N VAL A 41 -22.57 5.76 1.68
CA VAL A 41 -21.97 4.73 0.82
C VAL A 41 -22.90 4.50 -0.38
N GLN A 42 -22.39 4.63 -1.60
CA GLN A 42 -23.21 4.33 -2.77
C GLN A 42 -23.58 2.84 -2.78
N PRO A 43 -24.82 2.48 -3.18
CA PRO A 43 -25.31 1.10 -3.10
C PRO A 43 -24.43 0.06 -3.80
N ARG A 44 -23.80 0.40 -4.93
CA ARG A 44 -22.90 -0.52 -5.64
C ARG A 44 -21.64 -0.88 -4.84
N PHE A 45 -21.08 0.07 -4.11
CA PHE A 45 -19.90 -0.16 -3.26
C PHE A 45 -20.31 -0.92 -1.99
N GLN A 46 -21.45 -0.57 -1.40
CA GLN A 46 -22.03 -1.33 -0.29
C GLN A 46 -22.19 -2.81 -0.64
N GLN A 47 -22.72 -3.11 -1.83
CA GLN A 47 -22.87 -4.48 -2.33
C GLN A 47 -21.53 -5.20 -2.51
N LEU A 48 -20.54 -4.53 -3.13
CA LEU A 48 -19.19 -5.07 -3.30
C LEU A 48 -18.55 -5.41 -1.94
N PHE A 49 -18.60 -4.49 -0.98
CA PHE A 49 -17.97 -4.69 0.33
C PHE A 49 -18.67 -5.78 1.14
N THR A 50 -20.00 -5.81 1.11
CA THR A 50 -20.78 -6.87 1.75
C THR A 50 -20.43 -8.24 1.16
N GLU A 51 -20.26 -8.34 -0.16
CA GLU A 51 -19.86 -9.59 -0.82
C GLU A 51 -18.43 -10.01 -0.42
N LEU A 52 -17.48 -9.07 -0.38
CA LEU A 52 -16.11 -9.35 0.06
C LEU A 52 -16.06 -9.83 1.52
N GLU A 53 -16.75 -9.13 2.41
CA GLU A 53 -16.86 -9.53 3.82
C GLU A 53 -17.46 -10.93 3.95
N ASN A 54 -18.56 -11.22 3.24
CA ASN A 54 -19.22 -12.52 3.29
C ASN A 54 -18.34 -13.66 2.78
N ARG A 55 -17.51 -13.43 1.76
CA ARG A 55 -16.52 -14.44 1.32
C ARG A 55 -15.47 -14.70 2.39
N PHE A 56 -14.99 -13.67 3.07
CA PHE A 56 -13.99 -13.86 4.14
C PHE A 56 -14.53 -14.64 5.34
N LYS A 57 -15.84 -14.64 5.58
CA LYS A 57 -16.49 -15.46 6.63
C LYS A 57 -16.29 -16.96 6.45
N SER A 58 -15.96 -17.44 5.24
CA SER A 58 -15.64 -18.86 5.01
C SER A 58 -14.16 -19.20 5.17
N THR A 59 -13.33 -18.26 5.64
CA THR A 59 -11.88 -18.44 5.82
C THR A 59 -11.49 -18.40 7.30
N ASN A 60 -10.29 -18.91 7.62
CA ASN A 60 -9.67 -18.75 8.93
C ASN A 60 -8.79 -17.48 9.00
N LEU A 61 -8.82 -16.62 7.99
CA LEU A 61 -8.05 -15.36 7.95
C LEU A 61 -8.58 -14.33 8.94
N GLY A 62 -9.84 -14.46 9.37
CA GLY A 62 -10.51 -13.52 10.28
C GLY A 62 -11.32 -12.46 9.55
N ASN A 63 -12.33 -11.95 10.24
CA ASN A 63 -13.29 -10.98 9.69
C ASN A 63 -12.74 -9.55 9.61
N ASP A 64 -11.53 -9.29 10.16
CA ASP A 64 -10.91 -7.97 10.22
C ASP A 64 -9.90 -7.71 9.08
N LYS A 65 -9.86 -8.59 8.06
CA LYS A 65 -8.83 -8.55 7.02
C LYS A 65 -9.34 -8.28 5.61
N TRP A 66 -10.61 -8.56 5.34
CA TRP A 66 -11.20 -8.38 4.00
C TRP A 66 -11.04 -6.95 3.49
N TYR A 67 -11.12 -5.94 4.38
CA TYR A 67 -10.98 -4.54 3.99
C TYR A 67 -9.55 -4.15 3.66
N ILE A 68 -8.53 -4.92 4.10
CA ILE A 68 -7.14 -4.70 3.68
C ILE A 68 -6.99 -5.09 2.21
N LEU A 69 -7.59 -6.22 1.82
CA LEU A 69 -7.68 -6.61 0.41
C LEU A 69 -8.48 -5.59 -0.39
N ALA A 70 -9.64 -5.15 0.13
CA ALA A 70 -10.47 -4.15 -0.53
C ALA A 70 -9.71 -2.83 -0.75
N ALA A 71 -9.04 -2.30 0.28
CA ALA A 71 -8.24 -1.09 0.17
C ALA A 71 -7.12 -1.24 -0.88
N SER A 72 -6.44 -2.37 -0.89
CA SER A 72 -5.29 -2.64 -1.76
C SER A 72 -5.68 -2.86 -3.22
N THR A 73 -6.88 -3.39 -3.47
CA THR A 73 -7.44 -3.56 -4.83
C THR A 73 -8.07 -2.26 -5.35
N ILE A 74 -8.77 -1.50 -4.50
CA ILE A 74 -9.29 -0.17 -4.85
C ILE A 74 -8.15 0.79 -5.19
N VAL A 75 -7.12 0.88 -4.34
CA VAL A 75 -5.99 1.79 -4.61
C VAL A 75 -5.23 1.41 -5.88
N ALA A 76 -5.27 0.14 -6.29
CA ALA A 76 -4.67 -0.30 -7.56
C ALA A 76 -5.57 -0.02 -8.78
N SER A 77 -6.86 0.27 -8.59
CA SER A 77 -7.87 0.43 -9.65
C SER A 77 -7.73 1.77 -10.41
N PRO A 78 -8.57 2.02 -11.43
CA PRO A 78 -8.68 3.32 -12.08
C PRO A 78 -9.15 4.46 -11.16
N ASP A 79 -9.90 4.14 -10.09
CA ASP A 79 -10.56 5.11 -9.21
C ASP A 79 -10.08 4.93 -7.75
N PRO A 80 -8.80 5.21 -7.43
CA PRO A 80 -8.24 4.99 -6.10
C PRO A 80 -8.90 5.86 -5.01
N GLU A 81 -9.49 6.99 -5.39
CA GLU A 81 -10.20 7.88 -4.47
C GLU A 81 -11.48 7.24 -3.92
N ARG A 82 -11.96 6.13 -4.50
CA ARG A 82 -13.09 5.35 -3.98
C ARG A 82 -12.80 4.63 -2.66
N ALA A 83 -11.59 4.79 -2.11
CA ALA A 83 -11.27 4.40 -0.74
C ALA A 83 -12.15 5.14 0.29
N ASP A 84 -12.70 6.31 -0.06
CA ASP A 84 -13.73 7.01 0.73
C ASP A 84 -14.95 6.12 1.01
N GLN A 85 -15.44 5.40 0.00
CA GLN A 85 -16.59 4.50 0.11
C GLN A 85 -16.31 3.34 1.05
N LEU A 86 -15.09 2.79 1.01
CA LEU A 86 -14.68 1.71 1.92
C LEU A 86 -14.64 2.21 3.36
N TYR A 87 -14.04 3.37 3.60
CA TYR A 87 -14.01 3.98 4.93
C TYR A 87 -15.42 4.25 5.46
N LEU A 88 -16.29 4.90 4.67
CA LEU A 88 -17.69 5.17 5.02
C LEU A 88 -18.47 3.87 5.32
N HIS A 89 -18.22 2.81 4.56
CA HIS A 89 -18.83 1.50 4.82
C HIS A 89 -18.41 0.93 6.16
N LEU A 90 -17.12 0.96 6.46
CA LEU A 90 -16.56 0.40 7.69
C LEU A 90 -17.04 1.17 8.92
N ILE A 91 -17.01 2.51 8.91
CA ILE A 91 -17.43 3.29 10.09
C ILE A 91 -18.92 3.19 10.43
N ASN A 92 -19.74 2.63 9.53
CA ASN A 92 -21.14 2.31 9.78
C ASN A 92 -21.35 0.92 10.41
N GLN A 93 -20.29 0.11 10.57
CA GLN A 93 -20.37 -1.18 11.24
C GLN A 93 -20.31 -1.04 12.78
N PRO A 94 -20.97 -1.92 13.55
CA PRO A 94 -21.02 -1.83 15.01
C PRO A 94 -19.65 -1.79 15.72
N GLU A 95 -18.65 -2.46 15.14
CA GLU A 95 -17.28 -2.55 15.65
C GLU A 95 -16.59 -1.18 15.71
N TYR A 96 -17.05 -0.22 14.90
CA TYR A 96 -16.47 1.11 14.76
C TYR A 96 -17.38 2.22 15.33
N ALA A 97 -18.26 1.86 16.27
CA ALA A 97 -19.18 2.80 16.91
C ALA A 97 -18.49 3.92 17.72
N THR A 98 -17.24 3.72 18.15
CA THR A 98 -16.50 4.68 18.97
C THR A 98 -15.37 5.39 18.20
N PRO A 99 -14.99 6.64 18.57
CA PRO A 99 -13.86 7.33 17.96
C PRO A 99 -12.54 6.54 18.04
N THR A 100 -12.25 5.93 19.19
CA THR A 100 -11.04 5.11 19.37
C THR A 100 -10.98 3.93 18.41
N ALA A 101 -12.11 3.26 18.16
CA ALA A 101 -12.18 2.16 17.19
C ALA A 101 -11.93 2.66 15.76
N ARG A 102 -12.46 3.84 15.40
CA ARG A 102 -12.25 4.44 14.07
C ARG A 102 -10.82 4.95 13.88
N GLN A 103 -10.21 5.53 14.90
CA GLN A 103 -8.78 5.87 14.89
C GLN A 103 -7.91 4.62 14.66
N ALA A 104 -8.24 3.50 15.30
CA ALA A 104 -7.55 2.23 15.06
C ALA A 104 -7.76 1.71 13.62
N LEU A 105 -8.97 1.85 13.08
CA LEU A 105 -9.27 1.53 11.68
C LEU A 105 -8.46 2.40 10.72
N VAL A 106 -8.46 3.72 10.90
CA VAL A 106 -7.71 4.69 10.08
C VAL A 106 -6.22 4.36 10.10
N ARG A 107 -5.68 3.99 11.26
CA ARG A 107 -4.29 3.53 11.38
C ARG A 107 -4.01 2.32 10.51
N ARG A 108 -4.91 1.32 10.49
CA ARG A 108 -4.79 0.12 9.64
C ARG A 108 -4.95 0.42 8.15
N LEU A 109 -5.91 1.26 7.76
CA LEU A 109 -6.10 1.70 6.37
C LEU A 109 -4.89 2.48 5.88
N ARG A 110 -4.39 3.45 6.66
CA ARG A 110 -3.15 4.19 6.34
C ARG A 110 -1.96 3.25 6.22
N GLU A 111 -1.82 2.28 7.11
CA GLU A 111 -0.74 1.29 7.00
C GLU A 111 -0.83 0.49 5.70
N ALA A 112 -2.03 0.03 5.32
CA ALA A 112 -2.25 -0.66 4.06
C ALA A 112 -1.83 0.22 2.87
N LEU A 113 -2.27 1.49 2.84
CA LEU A 113 -1.94 2.45 1.78
C LEU A 113 -0.44 2.77 1.72
N ILE A 114 0.23 2.95 2.86
CA ILE A 114 1.69 3.14 2.91
C ILE A 114 2.40 1.91 2.34
N LYS A 115 1.98 0.70 2.72
CA LYS A 115 2.55 -0.54 2.17
C LYS A 115 2.22 -0.74 0.68
N SER A 116 1.15 -0.14 0.16
CA SER A 116 0.85 -0.15 -1.28
C SER A 116 1.77 0.76 -2.10
N VAL A 117 2.42 1.77 -1.52
CA VAL A 117 3.28 2.73 -2.24
C VAL A 117 4.32 2.06 -3.15
N PRO A 118 5.17 1.12 -2.67
CA PRO A 118 6.15 0.45 -3.54
C PRO A 118 5.50 -0.52 -4.54
N ILE A 119 4.21 -0.82 -4.40
CA ILE A 119 3.50 -1.79 -5.23
C ILE A 119 2.77 -1.13 -6.39
N VAL A 120 1.99 -0.07 -6.13
CA VAL A 120 1.12 0.58 -7.12
C VAL A 120 1.58 2.00 -7.50
N GLY A 121 2.69 2.46 -6.93
CA GLY A 121 3.19 3.82 -7.07
C GLY A 121 2.56 4.80 -6.08
N VAL A 122 3.28 5.87 -5.75
CA VAL A 122 2.92 6.77 -4.64
C VAL A 122 1.65 7.59 -4.86
N CYS A 123 1.31 7.92 -6.11
CA CYS A 123 0.18 8.81 -6.39
C CYS A 123 -1.17 8.22 -5.99
N LYS A 124 -1.40 6.92 -6.24
CA LYS A 124 -2.72 6.32 -5.95
C LYS A 124 -3.02 6.22 -4.43
N PRO A 125 -2.08 5.80 -3.57
CA PRO A 125 -2.27 5.88 -2.12
C PRO A 125 -2.48 7.30 -1.61
N ILE A 126 -1.87 8.32 -2.24
CA ILE A 126 -2.12 9.73 -1.90
C ILE A 126 -3.58 10.10 -2.22
N GLU A 127 -4.08 9.81 -3.42
CA GLU A 127 -5.49 10.05 -3.77
C GLU A 127 -6.44 9.35 -2.79
N ALA A 128 -6.16 8.08 -2.46
CA ALA A 128 -6.97 7.30 -1.54
C ALA A 128 -7.02 7.89 -0.12
N ILE A 129 -5.88 8.25 0.48
CA ILE A 129 -5.86 8.78 1.85
C ILE A 129 -6.45 10.19 1.93
N LEU A 130 -6.29 11.00 0.89
CA LEU A 130 -6.93 12.32 0.82
C LEU A 130 -8.46 12.19 0.74
N ALA A 131 -8.97 11.27 -0.08
CA ALA A 131 -10.40 11.01 -0.18
C ALA A 131 -11.00 10.49 1.14
N ILE A 132 -10.28 9.64 1.88
CA ILE A 132 -10.68 9.23 3.24
C ILE A 132 -10.72 10.47 4.16
N SER A 133 -9.69 11.31 4.12
CA SER A 133 -9.59 12.49 4.98
C SER A 133 -10.70 13.52 4.74
N GLU A 134 -11.22 13.63 3.52
CA GLU A 134 -12.33 14.52 3.17
C GLU A 134 -13.66 14.13 3.85
N VAL A 135 -13.85 12.84 4.16
CA VAL A 135 -15.07 12.31 4.81
C VAL A 135 -14.85 11.94 6.28
N GLU A 136 -13.62 12.06 6.79
CA GLU A 136 -13.23 11.72 8.14
C GLU A 136 -13.64 12.83 9.13
N ARG A 137 -14.37 12.46 10.19
CA ARG A 137 -14.69 13.38 11.28
C ARG A 137 -13.44 13.72 12.09
N ASP A 138 -13.41 14.90 12.70
CA ASP A 138 -12.24 15.33 13.47
C ASP A 138 -11.88 14.38 14.62
N GLU A 139 -12.86 13.75 15.28
CA GLU A 139 -12.61 12.77 16.33
C GLU A 139 -12.10 11.41 15.84
N ASP A 140 -12.22 11.13 14.54
CA ASP A 140 -11.81 9.85 13.94
C ASP A 140 -10.33 9.86 13.50
N LYS A 141 -9.74 11.06 13.38
CA LYS A 141 -8.37 11.30 12.93
C LYS A 141 -7.34 10.74 13.89
N ASP A 142 -6.48 9.85 13.39
CA ASP A 142 -5.33 9.31 14.13
C ASP A 142 -4.01 9.99 13.71
N TYR A 143 -3.48 10.85 14.58
CA TYR A 143 -2.24 11.60 14.33
C TYR A 143 -0.94 10.83 14.63
N SER A 144 -1.03 9.54 14.95
CA SER A 144 0.17 8.71 15.15
C SER A 144 1.02 8.60 13.88
N PHE A 145 2.34 8.40 14.03
CA PHE A 145 3.27 8.26 12.92
C PHE A 145 4.23 7.08 13.13
N THR A 146 4.02 5.99 12.41
CA THR A 146 4.77 4.73 12.62
C THR A 146 6.18 4.72 12.05
N ARG A 147 6.57 5.73 11.25
CA ARG A 147 7.91 5.83 10.62
C ARG A 147 8.76 6.93 11.25
N GLU A 148 8.31 7.50 12.36
CA GLU A 148 9.10 8.49 13.08
C GLU A 148 10.45 7.89 13.49
N GLY A 149 11.53 8.58 13.13
CA GLY A 149 12.89 8.15 13.44
C GLY A 149 13.41 6.97 12.63
N TRP A 150 12.68 6.45 11.62
CA TRP A 150 13.17 5.35 10.78
C TRP A 150 14.55 5.66 10.16
N GLN A 151 15.44 4.66 10.16
CA GLN A 151 16.78 4.73 9.58
C GLN A 151 17.00 3.56 8.62
N CYS A 152 17.76 3.82 7.56
CA CYS A 152 18.27 2.79 6.66
C CYS A 152 19.53 2.15 7.28
N ASP A 153 19.35 1.40 8.37
CA ASP A 153 20.43 0.79 9.15
C ASP A 153 20.44 -0.74 9.06
N GLN A 154 21.35 -1.38 9.81
CA GLN A 154 21.48 -2.84 9.83
C GLN A 154 20.20 -3.53 10.34
N ALA A 155 19.51 -2.93 11.32
CA ALA A 155 18.27 -3.51 11.84
C ALA A 155 17.14 -3.44 10.80
N ASN A 156 17.09 -2.39 9.99
CA ASN A 156 16.22 -2.32 8.83
C ASN A 156 16.52 -3.41 7.79
N HIS A 157 17.80 -3.57 7.45
CA HIS A 157 18.26 -4.61 6.53
C HIS A 157 17.84 -6.01 7.00
N GLU A 158 18.06 -6.32 8.28
CA GLU A 158 17.71 -7.62 8.88
C GLU A 158 16.20 -7.89 8.81
N ARG A 159 15.36 -6.95 9.26
CA ARG A 159 13.89 -7.12 9.16
C ARG A 159 13.43 -7.28 7.71
N GLY A 160 13.98 -6.49 6.80
CA GLY A 160 13.65 -6.56 5.38
C GLY A 160 14.01 -7.91 4.77
N THR A 161 15.25 -8.36 4.98
CA THR A 161 15.74 -9.64 4.45
C THR A 161 15.08 -10.84 5.10
N GLU A 162 14.80 -10.83 6.41
CA GLU A 162 14.02 -11.88 7.08
C GLU A 162 12.62 -12.03 6.47
N TRP A 163 11.91 -10.91 6.26
CA TRP A 163 10.60 -10.94 5.62
C TRP A 163 10.68 -11.45 4.19
N PHE A 164 11.67 -11.00 3.42
CA PHE A 164 11.93 -11.50 2.08
C PHE A 164 12.17 -13.02 2.09
N GLN A 165 13.02 -13.53 2.97
CA GLN A 165 13.31 -14.96 3.05
C GLN A 165 12.10 -15.79 3.49
N LYS A 166 11.21 -15.28 4.34
CA LYS A 166 9.95 -15.97 4.66
C LYS A 166 9.11 -16.25 3.41
N LEU A 167 9.04 -15.32 2.46
CA LEU A 167 8.22 -15.46 1.25
C LEU A 167 8.92 -16.27 0.16
N TYR A 168 10.20 -15.99 -0.08
CA TYR A 168 10.94 -16.59 -1.18
C TYR A 168 11.66 -17.88 -0.79
N ALA A 169 11.91 -18.12 0.50
CA ALA A 169 12.54 -19.31 1.06
C ALA A 169 13.76 -19.75 0.22
N ARG A 170 13.75 -21.01 -0.24
CA ARG A 170 14.79 -21.59 -1.12
C ARG A 170 15.04 -20.82 -2.42
N ASN A 171 14.12 -19.95 -2.85
CA ASN A 171 14.23 -19.12 -4.05
C ASN A 171 14.75 -17.69 -3.77
N GLY A 172 15.05 -17.34 -2.52
CA GLY A 172 15.47 -15.99 -2.14
C GLY A 172 16.72 -15.52 -2.89
N GLY A 173 17.79 -16.31 -2.83
CA GLY A 173 19.05 -16.03 -3.55
C GLY A 173 18.83 -15.89 -5.06
N GLY A 174 18.14 -16.86 -5.67
CA GLY A 174 17.84 -16.83 -7.11
C GLY A 174 16.98 -15.65 -7.56
N THR A 175 16.14 -15.10 -6.67
CA THR A 175 15.32 -13.91 -6.96
C THR A 175 16.18 -12.64 -6.91
N LEU A 176 17.03 -12.49 -5.90
CA LEU A 176 17.95 -11.35 -5.82
C LEU A 176 19.02 -11.40 -6.92
N ASP A 177 19.43 -12.59 -7.34
CA ASP A 177 20.36 -12.78 -8.45
C ASP A 177 19.81 -12.29 -9.80
N LEU A 178 18.49 -12.18 -9.96
CA LEU A 178 17.88 -11.51 -11.13
C LEU A 178 18.35 -10.05 -11.25
N PHE A 179 18.74 -9.43 -10.12
CA PHE A 179 19.22 -8.06 -10.04
C PHE A 179 20.76 -7.95 -9.98
N ARG A 180 21.51 -9.03 -10.27
CA ARG A 180 23.00 -9.00 -10.22
C ARG A 180 23.64 -7.88 -11.04
N ALA A 181 23.03 -7.54 -12.18
CA ALA A 181 23.48 -6.47 -13.07
C ALA A 181 22.80 -5.12 -12.78
N HIS A 182 21.84 -5.10 -11.85
CA HIS A 182 20.96 -3.99 -11.52
C HIS A 182 20.96 -3.79 -10.00
N LYS A 183 22.14 -3.57 -9.43
CA LYS A 183 22.35 -3.57 -7.96
C LYS A 183 21.44 -2.61 -7.21
N ASP A 184 21.03 -1.50 -7.84
CA ASP A 184 20.07 -0.56 -7.28
C ASP A 184 18.72 -1.24 -7.00
N PHE A 185 18.27 -2.19 -7.82
CA PHE A 185 17.05 -2.96 -7.55
C PHE A 185 17.21 -3.96 -6.40
N SER A 186 18.41 -4.53 -6.23
CA SER A 186 18.68 -5.37 -5.06
C SER A 186 18.64 -4.53 -3.78
N TRP A 187 19.32 -3.38 -3.77
CA TRP A 187 19.32 -2.46 -2.63
C TRP A 187 17.93 -1.89 -2.35
N LEU A 188 17.22 -1.45 -3.40
CA LEU A 188 15.84 -0.98 -3.30
C LEU A 188 14.94 -2.06 -2.68
N SER A 189 15.12 -3.31 -3.10
CA SER A 189 14.34 -4.42 -2.54
C SER A 189 14.64 -4.63 -1.06
N THR A 190 15.90 -4.81 -0.67
CA THR A 190 16.25 -5.16 0.72
C THR A 190 16.06 -4.01 1.68
N GLU A 191 16.47 -2.79 1.31
CA GLU A 191 16.49 -1.66 2.24
C GLU A 191 15.17 -0.89 2.27
N ILE A 192 14.53 -0.70 1.11
CA ILE A 192 13.40 0.21 1.00
C ILE A 192 12.09 -0.58 0.90
N THR A 193 11.91 -1.40 -0.13
CA THR A 193 10.65 -2.14 -0.32
C THR A 193 10.39 -3.07 0.86
N TYR A 194 11.32 -3.98 1.17
CA TYR A 194 11.15 -4.88 2.30
C TYR A 194 11.50 -4.20 3.62
N GLY A 195 12.64 -3.51 3.73
CA GLY A 195 13.06 -2.84 4.95
C GLY A 195 12.05 -1.78 5.44
N LEU A 196 11.87 -0.69 4.71
CA LEU A 196 10.97 0.42 5.12
C LEU A 196 9.49 0.05 5.08
N PHE A 197 9.00 -0.46 3.95
CA PHE A 197 7.56 -0.60 3.73
C PHE A 197 7.01 -1.92 4.25
N LEU A 198 7.54 -3.04 3.77
CA LEU A 198 6.85 -4.33 3.90
C LEU A 198 7.23 -5.13 5.15
N SER A 199 8.31 -4.82 5.87
CA SER A 199 8.73 -5.54 7.09
C SER A 199 8.19 -4.94 8.38
N ASP A 200 7.65 -3.71 8.37
CA ASP A 200 7.04 -3.12 9.56
C ASP A 200 5.84 -3.96 10.04
N ARG A 201 5.75 -4.20 11.35
CA ARG A 201 4.68 -4.99 11.99
C ARG A 201 3.97 -4.26 13.13
N GLN A 202 4.16 -2.94 13.23
CA GLN A 202 3.54 -2.17 14.31
C GLN A 202 2.01 -2.15 14.20
N VAL A 203 1.48 -2.26 12.98
CA VAL A 203 0.04 -2.14 12.70
C VAL A 203 -0.53 -3.32 11.92
N LEU A 204 0.14 -3.79 10.86
CA LEU A 204 -0.31 -4.91 10.02
C LEU A 204 0.67 -6.09 10.14
N GLY A 205 0.13 -7.29 10.41
CA GLY A 205 0.89 -8.53 10.56
C GLY A 205 1.40 -9.13 9.24
N ASP A 206 1.89 -10.37 9.29
CA ASP A 206 2.42 -11.10 8.12
C ASP A 206 1.33 -11.32 7.05
N VAL A 207 0.18 -11.89 7.44
CA VAL A 207 -0.97 -12.14 6.54
C VAL A 207 -1.58 -10.84 6.04
N ASP A 208 -1.79 -9.85 6.94
CA ASP A 208 -2.29 -8.52 6.58
C ASP A 208 -1.40 -7.87 5.50
N THR A 209 -0.07 -7.98 5.65
CA THR A 209 0.88 -7.45 4.68
C THR A 209 0.77 -8.16 3.33
N GLN A 210 0.55 -9.49 3.28
CA GLN A 210 0.30 -10.16 2.01
C GLN A 210 -1.05 -9.79 1.40
N LEU A 211 -2.07 -9.48 2.21
CA LEU A 211 -3.33 -8.92 1.71
C LEU A 211 -3.20 -7.49 1.17
N VAL A 212 -2.06 -6.84 1.38
CA VAL A 212 -1.68 -5.63 0.63
C VAL A 212 -0.94 -5.98 -0.66
N VAL A 213 0.12 -6.77 -0.53
CA VAL A 213 1.08 -6.98 -1.62
C VAL A 213 0.50 -7.84 -2.73
N PHE A 214 -0.06 -9.01 -2.41
CA PHE A 214 -0.60 -9.92 -3.42
C PHE A 214 -1.77 -9.26 -4.19
N PRO A 215 -2.82 -8.73 -3.53
CA PRO A 215 -3.90 -8.04 -4.24
C PRO A 215 -3.43 -6.82 -5.04
N GLY A 216 -2.57 -5.97 -4.48
CA GLY A 216 -2.08 -4.78 -5.17
C GLY A 216 -1.25 -5.08 -6.43
N ILE A 217 -0.45 -6.18 -6.41
CA ILE A 217 0.29 -6.66 -7.59
C ILE A 217 -0.67 -7.25 -8.62
N MET A 218 -1.56 -8.15 -8.18
CA MET A 218 -2.46 -8.88 -9.06
C MET A 218 -3.43 -7.94 -9.77
N SER A 219 -3.94 -6.91 -9.10
CA SER A 219 -4.78 -5.86 -9.71
C SER A 219 -4.11 -5.08 -10.84
N GLN A 220 -2.77 -5.10 -10.93
CA GLN A 220 -2.00 -4.51 -12.03
C GLN A 220 -1.76 -5.50 -13.19
N ASN A 221 -2.32 -6.71 -13.11
CA ASN A 221 -2.22 -7.75 -14.13
C ASN A 221 -0.76 -8.18 -14.43
N LEU A 222 0.07 -8.24 -13.38
CA LEU A 222 1.51 -8.56 -13.44
C LEU A 222 1.75 -10.06 -13.19
N PRO A 223 2.06 -10.88 -14.22
CA PRO A 223 2.07 -12.34 -14.11
C PRO A 223 3.14 -12.89 -13.17
N LYS A 224 4.38 -12.40 -13.31
CA LYS A 224 5.56 -12.94 -12.62
C LYS A 224 5.48 -12.66 -11.12
N GLU A 225 5.17 -11.42 -10.77
CA GLU A 225 5.07 -10.98 -9.38
C GLU A 225 3.83 -11.61 -8.72
N THR A 226 2.74 -11.79 -9.47
CA THR A 226 1.56 -12.54 -8.97
C THR A 226 1.92 -13.99 -8.64
N HIS A 227 2.65 -14.70 -9.52
CA HIS A 227 3.15 -16.05 -9.24
C HIS A 227 3.93 -16.08 -7.93
N TRP A 228 4.89 -15.15 -7.76
CA TRP A 228 5.73 -15.10 -6.57
C TRP A 228 4.93 -14.89 -5.29
N HIS A 229 3.88 -14.08 -5.33
CA HIS A 229 3.09 -13.73 -4.15
C HIS A 229 1.94 -14.71 -3.86
N ILE A 230 1.44 -15.45 -4.84
CA ILE A 230 0.63 -16.67 -4.59
C ILE A 230 1.49 -17.66 -3.81
N ARG A 231 2.68 -18.00 -4.32
CA ARG A 231 3.62 -18.92 -3.69
C ARG A 231 4.04 -18.44 -2.29
N GLY A 232 4.40 -17.16 -2.16
CA GLY A 232 4.81 -16.56 -0.89
C GLY A 232 3.69 -16.63 0.15
N THR A 233 2.45 -16.33 -0.23
CA THR A 233 1.29 -16.43 0.67
C THR A 233 1.05 -17.87 1.12
N ARG A 234 1.18 -18.85 0.22
CA ARG A 234 1.12 -20.27 0.57
C ARG A 234 2.19 -20.68 1.58
N ARG A 235 3.44 -20.20 1.41
CA ARG A 235 4.57 -20.48 2.31
C ARG A 235 4.45 -19.83 3.69
N LEU A 236 3.64 -18.79 3.83
CA LEU A 236 3.25 -18.27 5.15
C LEU A 236 2.26 -19.16 5.90
N GLY A 237 1.82 -20.27 5.29
CA GLY A 237 0.89 -21.23 5.89
C GLY A 237 -0.58 -20.96 5.58
N VAL A 238 -0.90 -19.98 4.73
CA VAL A 238 -2.29 -19.75 4.29
C VAL A 238 -2.73 -20.91 3.39
N PRO A 239 -3.81 -21.65 3.72
CA PRO A 239 -4.30 -22.77 2.92
C PRO A 239 -4.57 -22.41 1.45
N LYS A 240 -4.44 -23.38 0.55
CA LYS A 240 -4.60 -23.16 -0.89
C LYS A 240 -5.96 -22.57 -1.22
N GLU A 241 -7.00 -23.09 -0.60
CA GLU A 241 -8.39 -22.70 -0.78
C GLU A 241 -8.62 -21.24 -0.33
N GLU A 242 -7.91 -20.79 0.71
CA GLU A 242 -7.96 -19.40 1.16
C GLU A 242 -7.17 -18.47 0.24
N VAL A 243 -6.04 -18.92 -0.34
CA VAL A 243 -5.32 -18.17 -1.39
C VAL A 243 -6.16 -18.07 -2.67
N GLU A 244 -6.88 -19.12 -3.04
CA GLU A 244 -7.85 -19.10 -4.15
C GLU A 244 -9.00 -18.12 -3.87
N LEU A 245 -9.50 -18.07 -2.64
CA LEU A 245 -10.51 -17.10 -2.25
C LEU A 245 -10.00 -15.66 -2.36
N ILE A 246 -8.77 -15.39 -1.91
CA ILE A 246 -8.12 -14.08 -2.08
C ILE A 246 -8.04 -13.74 -3.58
N TRP A 247 -7.54 -14.66 -4.42
CA TRP A 247 -7.44 -14.49 -5.87
C TRP A 247 -8.81 -14.15 -6.49
N ASN A 248 -9.85 -14.89 -6.11
CA ASN A 248 -11.21 -14.68 -6.59
C ASN A 248 -11.78 -13.32 -6.15
N CYS A 249 -11.44 -12.86 -4.94
CA CYS A 249 -11.83 -11.52 -4.47
C CYS A 249 -11.14 -10.41 -5.26
N VAL A 250 -9.86 -10.58 -5.64
CA VAL A 250 -9.17 -9.62 -6.52
C VAL A 250 -9.84 -9.54 -7.89
N GLN A 251 -10.20 -10.69 -8.48
CA GLN A 251 -10.95 -10.72 -9.74
C GLN A 251 -12.30 -10.02 -9.63
N LEU A 252 -13.03 -10.24 -8.53
CA LEU A 252 -14.32 -9.58 -8.28
C LEU A 252 -14.18 -8.05 -8.27
N VAL A 253 -13.19 -7.52 -7.54
CA VAL A 253 -12.95 -6.06 -7.50
C VAL A 253 -12.49 -5.53 -8.86
N ALA A 254 -11.60 -6.26 -9.55
CA ALA A 254 -11.16 -5.86 -10.89
C ALA A 254 -12.34 -5.79 -11.88
N GLN A 255 -13.23 -6.79 -11.87
CA GLN A 255 -14.45 -6.79 -12.68
C GLN A 255 -15.38 -5.62 -12.33
N PHE A 256 -15.52 -5.29 -11.05
CA PHE A 256 -16.31 -4.14 -10.60
C PHE A 256 -15.82 -2.81 -11.20
N PHE A 257 -14.51 -2.66 -11.37
CA PHE A 257 -13.88 -1.50 -12.02
C PHE A 257 -13.63 -1.70 -13.53
N GLU A 258 -14.25 -2.71 -14.14
CA GLU A 258 -14.12 -3.04 -15.57
C GLU A 258 -12.68 -3.32 -16.04
N VAL A 259 -11.81 -3.76 -15.11
CA VAL A 259 -10.41 -4.14 -15.37
C VAL A 259 -10.32 -5.65 -15.62
N LYS A 260 -9.66 -6.03 -16.72
CA LYS A 260 -9.46 -7.44 -17.10
C LYS A 260 -8.09 -7.98 -16.67
N LEU A 261 -8.07 -8.87 -15.68
CA LEU A 261 -6.85 -9.58 -15.23
C LEU A 261 -6.66 -10.89 -15.99
N HIS A 262 -6.05 -10.82 -17.18
CA HIS A 262 -5.92 -11.94 -18.12
C HIS A 262 -4.51 -12.56 -18.20
N LYS A 263 -3.53 -11.98 -17.50
CA LYS A 263 -2.14 -12.47 -17.50
C LYS A 263 -1.81 -13.24 -16.24
N VAL A 264 -2.58 -13.04 -15.19
CA VAL A 264 -2.29 -13.57 -13.85
C VAL A 264 -2.46 -15.09 -13.82
N PRO A 265 -1.51 -15.85 -13.24
CA PRO A 265 -1.67 -17.29 -13.08
C PRO A 265 -2.77 -17.61 -12.07
N THR A 266 -3.36 -18.79 -12.21
CA THR A 266 -4.22 -19.40 -11.20
C THR A 266 -3.39 -19.92 -10.02
N VAL A 267 -4.04 -20.18 -8.88
CA VAL A 267 -3.36 -20.76 -7.71
C VAL A 267 -2.88 -22.19 -8.01
N GLU A 268 -3.68 -22.97 -8.74
CA GLU A 268 -3.30 -24.32 -9.21
C GLU A 268 -1.99 -24.31 -10.00
N GLU A 269 -1.85 -23.37 -10.94
CA GLU A 269 -0.65 -23.24 -11.76
C GLU A 269 0.60 -22.85 -10.97
N VAL A 270 0.47 -22.44 -9.70
CA VAL A 270 1.61 -22.08 -8.83
C VAL A 270 1.93 -23.17 -7.81
N GLU A 271 0.99 -24.07 -7.51
CA GLU A 271 1.07 -24.99 -6.36
C GLU A 271 2.27 -25.95 -6.43
N TYR A 272 2.74 -26.30 -7.64
CA TYR A 272 3.94 -27.15 -7.80
C TYR A 272 5.23 -26.54 -7.24
N ASP A 273 5.26 -25.21 -7.02
CA ASP A 273 6.44 -24.45 -6.58
C ASP A 273 6.38 -24.09 -5.08
N VAL A 274 5.30 -24.43 -4.38
CA VAL A 274 5.11 -24.13 -2.95
C VAL A 274 6.12 -24.86 -2.09
#